data_AF-A0A9J6P6L4-F1
#
_entry.id   AF-A0A9J6P6L4-F1
#
_cell.length_a   1.000
_cell.length_b   1.000
_cell.length_c   1.000
_cell.angle_alpha   90.00
_cell.angle_beta   90.00
_cell.angle_gamma   90.00
#
_symmetry.space_group_name_H-M   'P 1'
#
loop_
_entity.id
_entity.type
_entity.pdbx_description
1 polymer ?
#
loop_
_entity_poly.entity_id
_entity_poly.type
_entity_poly.pdbx_seq_one_letter_code
_entity_poly.pdbx_strand_id
1 'polypeptide(L)' 'MIKLFCEKCHSIWYTSIERDDLICDKCGAKLIKVDINSDNDELIKNKNIIENGE' A
#
# COMPACT_ATOMS: atom_id res chain seq x y z
N MET A 1 12.24 -2.08 -10.83
CA MET A 1 12.04 -2.61 -9.46
C MET A 1 10.60 -2.32 -9.08
N ILE A 2 9.85 -3.32 -8.65
CA ILE A 2 8.42 -3.21 -8.36
C ILE A 2 8.27 -2.92 -6.87
N LYS A 3 7.50 -1.87 -6.55
CA LYS A 3 7.13 -1.55 -5.17
C LYS A 3 5.83 -2.28 -4.84
N LEU A 4 5.80 -2.95 -3.70
CA LEU A 4 4.62 -3.60 -3.16
C LEU A 4 4.26 -2.96 -1.83
N PHE A 5 2.96 -2.88 -1.56
CA PHE A 5 2.43 -2.37 -0.30
C PHE A 5 1.48 -3.38 0.32
N CYS A 6 1.53 -3.50 1.64
CA CYS A 6 0.54 -4.25 2.39
C CYS A 6 -0.47 -3.29 3.04
N GLU A 7 -1.74 -3.35 2.65
CA GLU A 7 -2.77 -2.48 3.22
C GLU A 7 -3.10 -2.80 4.69
N LYS A 8 -2.78 -4.00 5.17
CA LYS A 8 -3.11 -4.43 6.54
C LYS A 8 -2.10 -3.97 7.59
N CYS A 9 -0.81 -4.00 7.24
CA CYS A 9 0.28 -3.63 8.16
C CYS A 9 1.13 -2.45 7.66
N HIS A 10 0.72 -1.84 6.54
CA HIS A 10 1.39 -0.71 5.88
C HIS A 10 2.89 -0.93 5.60
N SER A 11 3.30 -2.19 5.45
CA SER A 11 4.69 -2.52 5.12
C SER A 11 4.96 -2.38 3.62
N ILE A 12 6.13 -1.84 3.29
CA ILE A 12 6.59 -1.65 1.91
C ILE A 12 7.63 -2.72 1.59
N TRP A 13 7.50 -3.31 0.41
CA TRP A 13 8.42 -4.33 -0.10
C TRP A 13 8.88 -3.97 -1.51
N TYR A 14 10.05 -4.46 -1.89
CA TYR A 14 10.62 -4.26 -3.22
C TYR A 14 10.98 -5.62 -3.81
N THR A 15 10.51 -5.88 -5.02
CA THR A 15 10.82 -7.11 -5.75
C THR A 15 11.20 -6.80 -7.18
N SER A 16 11.97 -7.70 -7.78
CA SER A 16 12.28 -7.68 -9.22
C SER A 16 11.42 -8.69 -9.98
N ILE A 17 10.60 -9.47 -9.28
CA ILE A 17 9.75 -10.53 -9.83
C ILE A 17 8.32 -9.99 -9.95
N GLU A 18 7.78 -9.98 -11.17
CA GLU A 18 6.36 -9.71 -11.41
C GLU A 18 5.53 -10.93 -11.05
N ARG A 19 4.96 -10.93 -9.83
CA ARG A 19 3.96 -11.89 -9.37
C ARG A 19 2.83 -11.17 -8.65
N ASP A 20 1.61 -11.64 -8.89
CA ASP A 20 0.37 -11.05 -8.34
C ASP A 20 -0.15 -11.83 -7.12
N ASP A 21 0.51 -12.93 -6.77
CA ASP A 21 0.24 -13.85 -5.67
C ASP A 21 1.14 -13.62 -4.43
N LEU A 22 1.79 -12.46 -4.34
CA LEU A 22 2.69 -12.16 -3.23
C LEU A 22 1.90 -11.85 -1.95
N ILE A 23 2.32 -12.48 -0.84
CA ILE A 23 1.69 -12.37 0.47
C ILE A 23 2.66 -11.67 1.43
N CYS A 24 2.11 -10.82 2.31
CA CYS A 24 2.86 -10.16 3.36
C CYS A 24 3.25 -11.15 4.46
N ASP A 25 4.56 -11.33 4.65
CA ASP A 25 5.14 -12.21 5.66
C ASP A 25 4.65 -11.90 7.09
N LYS A 26 4.41 -10.62 7.41
CA LYS A 26 4.02 -10.20 8.76
C LYS A 26 2.57 -10.49 9.13
N CYS A 27 1.65 -10.43 8.17
CA CYS A 27 0.21 -10.41 8.47
C CYS A 27 -0.63 -11.33 7.60
N GLY A 28 -0.01 -12.03 6.65
CA GLY A 28 -0.66 -12.96 5.72
C GLY A 28 -1.58 -12.30 4.70
N ALA A 29 -1.64 -10.96 4.64
CA ALA A 29 -2.47 -10.25 3.68
C ALA A 29 -1.81 -10.18 2.29
N LYS A 30 -2.61 -10.09 1.24
CA LYS A 30 -2.12 -9.93 -0.14
C LYS A 30 -1.36 -8.59 -0.28
N LEU A 31 -0.24 -8.62 -0.99
CA LEU A 31 0.52 -7.43 -1.34
C LEU A 31 -0.04 -6.82 -2.63
N ILE A 32 -0.23 -5.51 -2.63
CA ILE A 32 -0.66 -4.75 -3.81
C ILE A 32 0.56 -4.13 -4.50
N LYS A 33 0.62 -4.23 -5.83
CA LYS A 33 1.64 -3.54 -6.63
C LYS A 33 1.33 -2.04 -6.63
N VAL A 34 2.31 -1.23 -6.25
CA VAL A 34 2.23 0.22 -6.28
C VAL A 34 3.06 0.69 -7.46
N ASP A 35 2.39 1.23 -8.47
CA ASP A 35 3.07 1.81 -9.61
C ASP A 35 3.81 3.08 -9.19
N ILE A 36 5.13 3.11 -9.42
CA ILE A 36 6.00 4.21 -8.97
C ILE A 36 5.80 5.44 -9.88
N ASN A 37 5.10 5.31 -11.02
CA ASN A 37 4.76 6.41 -11.92
C ASN A 37 3.38 7.05 -11.65
N SER A 38 2.70 6.64 -10.58
CA SER A 38 1.48 7.34 -10.17
C SER A 38 1.89 8.51 -9.27
N ASP A 39 1.84 9.72 -9.83
CA ASP A 39 1.72 11.03 -9.16
C ASP A 39 0.48 11.10 -8.22
N ASN A 40 0.17 10.02 -7.50
CA ASN A 40 -0.94 9.88 -6.56
C ASN A 40 -0.43 10.03 -5.12
N ASP A 41 0.09 11.21 -4.78
CA ASP A 41 0.24 11.68 -3.38
C ASP A 41 -1.14 11.94 -2.72
N GLU A 42 -2.25 11.77 -3.45
CA GLU A 42 -3.61 12.09 -2.96
C GLU A 42 -4.35 10.94 -2.26
N LEU A 43 -3.86 9.69 -2.30
CA LEU A 43 -4.57 8.55 -1.69
C LEU A 43 -4.39 8.43 -0.18
N ILE A 44 -3.41 9.11 0.42
CA ILE A 44 -3.11 9.05 1.87
C ILE A 44 -3.62 10.29 2.63
N LYS A 45 -4.23 11.28 1.96
CA LYS A 45 -4.75 12.50 2.62
C LYS A 45 -6.23 12.47 3.01
N ASN A 46 -7.03 11.52 2.53
CA ASN A 46 -8.48 11.49 2.80
C ASN A 46 -8.90 10.44 3.84
N LYS A 47 -8.26 10.41 5.00
CA LYS A 47 -8.82 9.72 6.18
C LYS A 47 -8.67 10.50 7.50
N ASN A 48 -8.56 11.84 7.42
CA ASN A 48 -8.41 12.69 8.60
C ASN A 48 -9.20 14.01 8.50
N ILE A 49 -10.48 13.93 8.16
CA ILE A 49 -11.47 15.03 8.15
C ILE A 49 -12.81 14.30 8.41
N ILE A 50 -13.52 14.29 9.55
CA ILE A 50 -13.61 15.11 10.78
C ILE A 50 -14.24 14.23 11.87
N GLU A 51 -13.63 14.13 13.05
CA GLU A 51 -14.35 13.84 14.30
C GLU A 51 -14.58 15.18 15.02
N ASN A 52 -15.81 15.40 15.49
CA ASN A 52 -16.29 16.38 16.48
C ASN A 52 -16.33 17.89 16.12
N GLY A 53 -17.54 18.46 16.19
CA GLY A 53 -17.79 19.90 16.25
C GLY A 53 -19.28 20.27 16.22
N GLU A 54 -19.90 20.29 17.41
CA GLU A 54 -21.21 20.86 17.81
C GLU A 54 -22.51 20.08 17.58
#